data_AF-A0A5R2NAI1-F1
#
_entry.id   AF-A0A5R2NAI1-F1
#
_cell.length_a   1.000
_cell.length_b   1.000
_cell.length_c   1.000
_cell.angle_alpha   90.00
_cell.angle_beta   90.00
_cell.angle_gamma   90.00
#
_symmetry.space_group_name_H-M   'P 1'
#
loop_
_entity.id
_entity.type
_entity.pdbx_description
1 polymer ?
#
loop_
_entity_poly.entity_id
_entity_poly.type
_entity_poly.pdbx_seq_one_letter_code
_entity_poly.pdbx_strand_id
1 'polypeptide(L)'
;TLIDLVADVRAPTPTGAAEIAVPVKADLEATLASLGARLKAAVLRNFERKRQAARAAARALPSPDQLLALPRRRLDEATSRLGRGLMVSTERKRARFFAVKLTPAMLSQRIAEARRTNDRNLLRAQGALRTLARSRRAELNRAADQLPKCAKASLQRHRQQLALLQGRITIEPTARRQRVHRDLLTALTRRGGQAMLLRLERLRGRIIQADRLMATLSHKAVLARGFALVKDADGAVIKQAADVASGMALSLEFADGTADAVATSGAARPKPAARPAAKAPVAKTREPGNQGSLF
;
A
#
# COMPACT_ATOMS: atom_id res chain seq x y z
N THR A 1 29.38 1.18 8.38
CA THR A 1 29.99 1.14 7.02
C THR A 1 29.44 -0.05 6.25
N LEU A 2 29.66 -0.20 4.94
CA LEU A 2 29.25 -1.41 4.18
C LEU A 2 29.76 -2.71 4.84
N ILE A 3 30.85 -2.62 5.59
CA ILE A 3 31.49 -3.70 6.34
C ILE A 3 30.59 -4.22 7.48
N ASP A 4 29.81 -3.35 8.16
CA ASP A 4 28.90 -3.75 9.24
C ASP A 4 27.67 -4.51 8.73
N LEU A 5 27.26 -4.29 7.47
CA LEU A 5 26.12 -4.98 6.84
C LEU A 5 26.50 -6.38 6.32
N VAL A 6 27.79 -6.63 6.08
CA VAL A 6 28.32 -7.92 5.60
C VAL A 6 28.77 -8.81 6.77
N ALA A 7 28.98 -8.24 7.95
CA ALA A 7 29.56 -8.92 9.11
C ALA A 7 28.75 -10.11 9.67
N ASP A 8 27.43 -10.15 9.45
CA ASP A 8 26.57 -11.21 9.98
C ASP A 8 26.43 -12.43 9.04
N VAL A 9 26.77 -12.28 7.76
CA VAL A 9 26.70 -13.39 6.78
C VAL A 9 28.10 -13.95 6.58
N ARG A 10 28.46 -14.97 7.38
CA ARG A 10 29.70 -15.72 7.17
C ARG A 10 29.57 -16.64 5.96
N ALA A 11 30.07 -16.18 4.81
CA ALA A 11 30.30 -17.05 3.66
C ALA A 11 31.59 -17.87 3.89
N PRO A 12 31.56 -19.20 3.74
CA PRO A 12 32.73 -20.07 3.98
C PRO A 12 33.83 -19.92 2.93
N THR A 13 33.51 -19.38 1.75
CA THR A 13 34.45 -19.13 0.64
C THR A 13 34.07 -17.85 -0.11
N PRO A 14 35.02 -17.19 -0.81
CA PRO A 14 34.70 -16.02 -1.65
C PRO A 14 33.67 -16.33 -2.76
N THR A 15 33.62 -17.58 -3.22
CA THR A 15 32.56 -18.09 -4.12
C THR A 15 31.21 -18.22 -3.42
N GLY A 16 31.16 -18.70 -2.18
CA GLY A 16 29.92 -18.74 -1.39
C GLY A 16 29.37 -17.34 -1.09
N ALA A 17 30.23 -16.32 -0.97
CA ALA A 17 29.79 -14.94 -0.83
C ALA A 17 29.12 -14.41 -2.11
N ALA A 18 29.63 -14.82 -3.27
CA ALA A 18 29.04 -14.49 -4.57
C ALA A 18 27.69 -15.20 -4.77
N GLU A 19 27.56 -16.46 -4.36
CA GLU A 19 26.28 -17.20 -4.42
C GLU A 19 25.20 -16.60 -3.51
N ILE A 20 25.57 -16.06 -2.34
CA ILE A 20 24.62 -15.40 -1.43
C ILE A 20 24.21 -14.01 -1.94
N ALA A 21 25.13 -13.29 -2.58
CA ALA A 21 24.88 -11.95 -3.10
C ALA A 21 24.12 -11.94 -4.43
N VAL A 22 24.21 -13.01 -5.21
CA VAL A 22 23.63 -13.11 -6.56
C VAL A 22 22.41 -14.03 -6.55
N PRO A 23 21.24 -13.59 -7.02
CA PRO A 23 20.05 -14.44 -7.09
C PRO A 23 20.30 -15.68 -7.94
N VAL A 24 19.80 -16.82 -7.48
CA VAL A 24 19.93 -18.11 -8.19
C VAL A 24 19.23 -18.02 -9.55
N LYS A 25 19.97 -18.30 -10.62
CA LYS A 25 19.47 -18.20 -12.01
C LYS A 25 18.18 -19.00 -12.24
N ALA A 26 18.08 -20.20 -11.67
CA ALA A 26 16.90 -21.05 -11.80
C ALA A 26 15.63 -20.40 -11.22
N ASP A 27 15.73 -19.69 -10.10
CA ASP A 27 14.60 -18.99 -9.48
C ASP A 27 14.14 -17.80 -10.32
N LEU A 28 15.10 -17.10 -10.96
CA LEU A 28 14.81 -16.03 -11.93
C LEU A 28 14.14 -16.56 -13.20
N GLU A 29 14.59 -17.70 -13.71
CA GLU A 29 13.96 -18.37 -14.85
C GLU A 29 12.53 -18.84 -14.51
N ALA A 30 12.33 -19.41 -13.32
CA ALA A 30 11.02 -19.83 -12.83
C ALA A 30 10.06 -18.64 -12.66
N THR A 31 10.55 -17.51 -12.12
CA THR A 31 9.74 -16.28 -12.00
C THR A 31 9.40 -15.67 -13.36
N LEU A 32 10.35 -15.63 -14.30
CA LEU A 32 10.09 -15.20 -15.67
C LEU A 32 9.07 -16.09 -16.38
N ALA A 33 9.19 -17.41 -16.24
CA ALA A 33 8.23 -18.37 -16.81
C ALA A 33 6.82 -18.16 -16.22
N SER A 34 6.71 -17.98 -14.90
CA SER A 34 5.44 -17.70 -14.22
C SER A 34 4.82 -16.38 -14.67
N LEU A 35 5.60 -15.30 -14.74
CA LEU A 35 5.15 -14.01 -15.24
C LEU A 35 4.71 -14.09 -16.71
N GLY A 36 5.46 -14.81 -17.54
CA GLY A 36 5.12 -15.06 -18.95
C GLY A 36 3.81 -15.84 -19.11
N ALA A 37 3.61 -16.91 -18.34
CA ALA A 37 2.36 -17.67 -18.33
C ALA A 37 1.17 -16.82 -17.88
N ARG A 38 1.34 -16.01 -16.83
CA ARG A 38 0.30 -15.09 -16.33
C ARG A 38 -0.05 -14.02 -17.36
N LEU A 39 0.95 -13.43 -18.03
CA LEU A 39 0.74 -12.46 -19.11
C LEU A 39 -0.03 -13.09 -20.27
N LYS A 40 0.41 -14.26 -20.75
CA LYS A 40 -0.24 -14.99 -21.84
C LYS A 40 -1.71 -15.28 -21.52
N ALA A 41 -1.98 -15.77 -20.31
CA ALA A 41 -3.34 -16.04 -19.86
C ALA A 41 -4.19 -14.76 -19.75
N ALA A 42 -3.62 -13.65 -19.28
CA ALA A 42 -4.32 -12.36 -19.19
C ALA A 42 -4.66 -11.80 -20.58
N VAL A 43 -3.74 -11.91 -21.55
CA VAL A 43 -3.94 -11.49 -22.93
C VAL A 43 -5.06 -12.31 -23.58
N LEU A 44 -5.03 -13.64 -23.45
CA LEU A 44 -6.07 -14.52 -23.98
C LEU A 44 -7.46 -14.17 -23.40
N ARG A 45 -7.56 -13.98 -22.07
CA ARG A 45 -8.81 -13.53 -21.43
C ARG A 45 -9.30 -12.19 -21.95
N ASN A 46 -8.41 -11.25 -22.26
CA ASN A 46 -8.77 -9.94 -22.80
C ASN A 46 -9.34 -10.07 -24.23
N PHE A 47 -8.71 -10.88 -25.08
CA PHE A 47 -9.25 -11.18 -26.41
C PHE A 47 -10.62 -11.85 -26.35
N GLU A 48 -10.81 -12.82 -25.47
CA GLU A 48 -12.10 -13.50 -25.33
C GLU A 48 -13.20 -12.53 -24.88
N ARG A 49 -12.91 -11.65 -23.90
CA ARG A 49 -13.84 -10.59 -23.47
C ARG A 49 -14.21 -9.63 -24.62
N LYS A 50 -13.22 -9.18 -25.40
CA LYS A 50 -13.47 -8.31 -26.55
C LYS A 50 -14.31 -9.01 -27.62
N ARG A 51 -14.04 -10.30 -27.88
CA ARG A 51 -14.81 -11.11 -28.84
C ARG A 51 -16.25 -11.30 -28.38
N GLN A 52 -16.47 -11.58 -27.10
CA GLN A 52 -17.80 -11.69 -26.50
C GLN A 52 -18.55 -10.36 -26.57
N ALA A 53 -17.89 -9.24 -26.22
CA ALA A 53 -18.49 -7.91 -26.33
C ALA A 53 -18.87 -7.55 -27.78
N ALA A 54 -18.00 -7.88 -28.75
CA ALA A 54 -18.30 -7.68 -30.18
C ALA A 54 -19.49 -8.52 -30.65
N ARG A 55 -19.57 -9.80 -30.23
CA ARG A 55 -20.71 -10.67 -30.55
C ARG A 55 -22.00 -10.18 -29.89
N ALA A 56 -21.93 -9.72 -28.64
CA ALA A 56 -23.08 -9.16 -27.94
C ALA A 56 -23.57 -7.88 -28.62
N ALA A 57 -22.66 -6.97 -28.99
CA ALA A 57 -22.98 -5.77 -29.76
C ALA A 57 -23.57 -6.11 -31.14
N ALA A 58 -22.98 -7.07 -31.86
CA ALA A 58 -23.48 -7.52 -33.16
C ALA A 58 -24.88 -8.15 -33.07
N ARG A 59 -25.22 -8.81 -31.96
CA ARG A 59 -26.59 -9.32 -31.71
C ARG A 59 -27.55 -8.23 -31.24
N ALA A 60 -27.05 -7.20 -30.56
CA ALA A 60 -27.85 -6.06 -30.13
C ALA A 60 -28.17 -5.08 -31.27
N LEU A 61 -27.41 -5.15 -32.37
CA LEU A 61 -27.74 -4.44 -33.60
C LEU A 61 -29.05 -5.01 -34.18
N PRO A 62 -30.08 -4.17 -34.37
CA PRO A 62 -31.34 -4.60 -34.98
C PRO A 62 -31.07 -5.19 -36.37
N SER A 63 -31.78 -6.26 -36.71
CA SER A 63 -31.69 -6.83 -38.05
C SER A 63 -32.13 -5.81 -39.11
N PRO A 64 -31.59 -5.86 -40.34
CA PRO A 64 -32.02 -4.97 -41.42
C PRO A 64 -33.54 -5.02 -41.62
N ASP A 65 -34.17 -6.19 -41.45
CA ASP A 65 -35.63 -6.33 -41.49
C ASP A 65 -36.33 -5.57 -40.37
N GLN A 66 -35.80 -5.56 -39.14
CA GLN A 66 -36.34 -4.77 -38.03
C GLN A 66 -36.21 -3.27 -38.27
N LEU A 67 -35.10 -2.82 -38.86
CA LEU A 67 -34.91 -1.40 -39.22
C LEU A 67 -35.90 -0.96 -40.32
N LEU A 68 -36.21 -1.87 -41.25
CA LEU A 68 -37.10 -1.60 -42.38
C LEU A 68 -38.59 -1.90 -42.08
N ALA A 69 -38.90 -2.59 -40.98
CA ALA A 69 -40.27 -2.98 -40.63
C ALA A 69 -41.20 -1.77 -40.51
N LEU A 70 -40.77 -0.70 -39.82
CA LEU A 70 -41.59 0.49 -39.65
C LEU A 70 -41.78 1.29 -40.96
N PRO A 71 -40.73 1.58 -41.76
CA PRO A 71 -40.89 2.15 -43.10
C PRO A 71 -41.80 1.31 -44.01
N ARG A 72 -41.66 -0.03 -44.00
CA ARG A 72 -42.45 -0.94 -44.83
C ARG A 72 -43.92 -0.91 -44.44
N ARG A 73 -44.23 -1.01 -43.14
CA ARG A 73 -45.60 -0.86 -42.62
C ARG A 73 -46.22 0.49 -43.01
N ARG A 74 -45.48 1.60 -42.91
CA ARG A 74 -45.98 2.93 -43.32
C ARG A 74 -46.29 2.98 -44.82
N LEU A 75 -45.49 2.34 -45.65
CA LEU A 75 -45.72 2.24 -47.08
C LEU A 75 -46.96 1.39 -47.40
N ASP A 76 -47.14 0.25 -46.72
CA ASP A 76 -48.32 -0.60 -46.89
C ASP A 76 -49.61 0.12 -46.45
N GLU A 77 -49.56 0.83 -45.33
CA GLU A 77 -50.66 1.66 -44.84
C GLU A 77 -50.98 2.80 -45.82
N ALA A 78 -49.97 3.48 -46.35
CA ALA A 78 -50.15 4.53 -47.35
C ALA A 78 -50.74 3.97 -48.65
N THR A 79 -50.27 2.81 -49.11
CA THR A 79 -50.75 2.12 -50.31
C THR A 79 -52.21 1.69 -50.16
N SER A 80 -52.55 1.10 -49.01
CA SER A 80 -53.93 0.70 -48.67
C SER A 80 -54.88 1.89 -48.56
N ARG A 81 -54.42 3.00 -47.97
CA ARG A 81 -55.20 4.25 -47.89
C ARG A 81 -55.40 4.87 -49.26
N LEU A 82 -54.40 4.83 -50.14
CA LEU A 82 -54.51 5.32 -51.51
C LEU A 82 -55.54 4.50 -52.29
N GLY A 83 -55.45 3.17 -52.24
CA GLY A 83 -56.40 2.28 -52.93
C GLY A 83 -57.85 2.53 -52.51
N ARG A 84 -58.12 2.53 -51.19
CA ARG A 84 -59.45 2.84 -50.65
C ARG A 84 -59.90 4.26 -51.00
N GLY A 85 -59.00 5.24 -50.90
CA GLY A 85 -59.30 6.62 -51.24
C GLY A 85 -59.67 6.79 -52.71
N LEU A 86 -58.98 6.07 -53.62
CA LEU A 86 -59.29 6.08 -55.04
C LEU A 86 -60.67 5.47 -55.31
N MET A 87 -60.98 4.27 -54.78
CA MET A 87 -62.30 3.64 -54.90
C MET A 87 -63.43 4.56 -54.41
N VAL A 88 -63.33 5.08 -53.20
CA VAL A 88 -64.37 5.96 -52.65
C VAL A 88 -64.49 7.24 -53.47
N SER A 89 -63.37 7.75 -54.01
CA SER A 89 -63.40 8.93 -54.87
C SER A 89 -64.03 8.65 -56.23
N THR A 90 -63.82 7.48 -56.83
CA THR A 90 -64.40 7.10 -58.12
C THR A 90 -65.89 6.83 -57.98
N GLU A 91 -66.31 6.14 -56.91
CA GLU A 91 -67.73 5.92 -56.59
C GLU A 91 -68.47 7.23 -56.33
N ARG A 92 -67.92 8.12 -55.50
CA ARG A 92 -68.51 9.44 -55.27
C ARG A 92 -68.59 10.28 -56.55
N LYS A 93 -67.56 10.22 -57.39
CA LYS A 93 -67.56 10.92 -58.69
C LYS A 93 -68.60 10.32 -59.65
N ARG A 94 -68.75 9.00 -59.70
CA ARG A 94 -69.79 8.32 -60.50
C ARG A 94 -71.20 8.67 -60.03
N ALA A 95 -71.48 8.53 -58.73
CA ALA A 95 -72.78 8.89 -58.16
C ALA A 95 -73.13 10.37 -58.41
N ARG A 96 -72.14 11.26 -58.29
CA ARG A 96 -72.31 12.69 -58.61
C ARG A 96 -72.50 12.94 -60.10
N PHE A 97 -71.86 12.17 -60.97
CA PHE A 97 -72.01 12.28 -62.42
C PHE A 97 -73.43 11.87 -62.88
N PHE A 98 -73.96 10.78 -62.33
CA PHE A 98 -75.34 10.34 -62.63
C PHE A 98 -76.41 11.29 -62.06
N ALA A 99 -76.11 12.04 -60.99
CA ALA A 99 -77.03 12.98 -60.37
C ALA A 99 -77.07 14.38 -61.02
N VAL A 100 -76.18 14.67 -61.97
CA VAL A 100 -76.07 16.02 -62.58
C VAL A 100 -76.60 16.00 -64.01
N LYS A 101 -77.56 16.88 -64.32
CA LYS A 101 -77.92 17.19 -65.71
C LYS A 101 -76.77 18.00 -66.32
N LEU A 102 -76.08 17.40 -67.30
CA LEU A 102 -74.85 17.94 -67.88
C LEU A 102 -75.18 19.04 -68.88
N THR A 103 -75.05 20.30 -68.46
CA THR A 103 -74.89 21.43 -69.39
C THR A 103 -73.40 21.67 -69.68
N PRO A 104 -73.02 22.07 -70.90
CA PRO A 104 -71.60 22.27 -71.27
C PRO A 104 -70.84 23.24 -70.36
N ALA A 105 -71.50 24.29 -69.86
CA ALA A 105 -70.93 25.28 -68.95
C ALA A 105 -70.57 24.71 -67.57
N MET A 106 -71.37 23.78 -67.04
CA MET A 106 -71.09 23.13 -65.76
C MET A 106 -69.91 22.16 -65.86
N LEU A 107 -69.78 21.50 -67.01
CA LEU A 107 -68.70 20.54 -67.28
C LEU A 107 -67.35 21.28 -67.41
N SER A 108 -67.31 22.42 -68.10
CA SER A 108 -66.10 23.25 -68.20
C SER A 108 -65.68 23.84 -66.85
N GLN A 109 -66.62 24.36 -66.06
CA GLN A 109 -66.34 24.89 -64.72
C GLN A 109 -65.81 23.78 -63.78
N ARG A 110 -66.40 22.59 -63.81
CA ARG A 110 -65.95 21.43 -63.00
C ARG A 110 -64.56 20.94 -63.41
N ILE A 111 -64.26 20.88 -64.70
CA ILE A 111 -62.92 20.53 -65.19
C ILE A 111 -61.90 21.57 -64.72
N ALA A 112 -62.25 22.86 -64.77
CA ALA A 112 -61.37 23.92 -64.27
C ALA A 112 -61.11 23.80 -62.76
N GLU A 113 -62.13 23.50 -61.95
CA GLU A 113 -61.99 23.24 -60.51
C GLU A 113 -61.14 21.99 -60.21
N ALA A 114 -61.34 20.91 -60.97
CA ALA A 114 -60.56 19.67 -60.84
C ALA A 114 -59.08 19.90 -61.21
N ARG A 115 -58.80 20.69 -62.25
CA ARG A 115 -57.43 21.08 -62.62
C ARG A 115 -56.78 21.90 -61.50
N ARG A 116 -57.47 22.93 -61.00
CA ARG A 116 -56.99 23.77 -59.88
C ARG A 116 -56.67 22.97 -58.62
N THR A 117 -57.52 21.99 -58.27
CA THR A 117 -57.28 21.13 -57.10
C THR A 117 -56.09 20.19 -57.31
N ASN A 118 -55.93 19.65 -58.53
CA ASN A 118 -54.78 18.83 -58.88
C ASN A 118 -53.47 19.63 -58.83
N ASP A 119 -53.46 20.85 -59.38
CA ASP A 119 -52.30 21.74 -59.35
C ASP A 119 -51.87 22.07 -57.91
N ARG A 120 -52.84 22.36 -57.03
CA ARG A 120 -52.58 22.59 -55.60
C ARG A 120 -51.98 21.36 -54.91
N ASN A 121 -52.51 20.17 -55.19
CA ASN A 121 -52.00 18.94 -54.61
C ASN A 121 -50.60 18.60 -55.13
N LEU A 122 -50.33 18.85 -56.41
CA LEU A 122 -49.01 18.69 -57.01
C LEU A 122 -47.98 19.61 -56.34
N LEU A 123 -48.32 20.90 -56.16
CA LEU A 123 -47.46 21.87 -55.48
C LEU A 123 -47.18 21.46 -54.02
N ARG A 124 -48.18 20.96 -53.30
CA ARG A 124 -48.00 20.44 -51.92
C ARG A 124 -47.11 19.21 -51.88
N ALA A 125 -47.30 18.26 -52.78
CA ALA A 125 -46.48 17.05 -52.86
C ALA A 125 -45.02 17.38 -53.21
N GLN A 126 -44.80 18.30 -54.15
CA GLN A 126 -43.46 18.80 -54.49
C GLN A 126 -42.79 19.51 -53.30
N GLY A 127 -43.54 20.32 -52.55
CA GLY A 127 -43.06 20.95 -51.32
C GLY A 127 -42.63 19.92 -50.27
N ALA A 128 -43.47 18.92 -50.01
CA ALA A 128 -43.18 17.85 -49.06
C ALA A 128 -41.98 16.98 -49.48
N LEU A 129 -41.83 16.66 -50.77
CA LEU A 129 -40.67 15.93 -51.29
C LEU A 129 -39.37 16.74 -51.12
N ARG A 130 -39.42 18.06 -51.38
CA ARG A 130 -38.26 18.94 -51.19
C ARG A 130 -37.86 19.04 -49.72
N THR A 131 -38.81 19.17 -48.79
CA THR A 131 -38.50 19.22 -47.36
C THR A 131 -37.94 17.89 -46.86
N LEU A 132 -38.51 16.76 -47.28
CA LEU A 132 -38.00 15.43 -46.94
C LEU A 132 -36.59 15.19 -47.50
N ALA A 133 -36.33 15.58 -48.75
CA ALA A 133 -35.00 15.47 -49.35
C ALA A 133 -33.97 16.33 -48.61
N ARG A 134 -34.35 17.56 -48.22
CA ARG A 134 -33.50 18.44 -47.40
C ARG A 134 -33.23 17.88 -46.02
N SER A 135 -34.25 17.35 -45.33
CA SER A 135 -34.07 16.76 -44.00
C SER A 135 -33.17 15.53 -44.03
N ARG A 136 -33.37 14.63 -45.02
CA ARG A 136 -32.50 13.47 -45.21
C ARG A 136 -31.06 13.85 -45.56
N ARG A 137 -30.86 14.85 -46.41
CA ARG A 137 -29.51 15.35 -46.72
C ARG A 137 -28.83 15.96 -45.49
N ALA A 138 -29.56 16.69 -44.66
CA ALA A 138 -29.04 17.25 -43.41
C ALA A 138 -28.66 16.16 -42.40
N GLU A 139 -29.46 15.11 -42.26
CA GLU A 139 -29.15 13.94 -41.42
C GLU A 139 -27.86 13.24 -41.89
N LEU A 140 -27.73 12.97 -43.19
CA LEU A 140 -26.54 12.35 -43.77
C LEU A 140 -25.29 13.22 -43.57
N ASN A 141 -25.40 14.54 -43.76
CA ASN A 141 -24.29 15.46 -43.52
C ASN A 141 -23.87 15.45 -42.04
N ARG A 142 -24.82 15.47 -41.10
CA ARG A 142 -24.50 15.37 -39.66
C ARG A 142 -23.80 14.06 -39.32
N ALA A 143 -24.25 12.94 -39.89
CA ALA A 143 -23.59 11.65 -39.69
C ALA A 143 -22.17 11.66 -40.27
N ALA A 144 -21.98 12.24 -41.46
CA ALA A 144 -20.68 12.39 -42.11
C ALA A 144 -19.72 13.28 -41.29
N ASP A 145 -20.22 14.35 -40.67
CA ASP A 145 -19.41 15.25 -39.83
C ASP A 145 -19.04 14.63 -38.47
N GLN A 146 -19.90 13.76 -37.93
CA GLN A 146 -19.70 13.12 -36.62
C GLN A 146 -18.74 11.92 -36.70
N LEU A 147 -18.78 11.13 -37.78
CA LEU A 147 -17.90 9.98 -38.01
C LEU A 147 -16.41 10.26 -37.76
N PRO A 148 -15.78 11.28 -38.37
CA PRO A 148 -14.37 11.58 -38.16
C PRO A 148 -14.08 12.09 -36.75
N LYS A 149 -15.02 12.80 -36.10
CA LYS A 149 -14.87 13.26 -34.71
C LYS A 149 -14.86 12.08 -33.75
N CYS A 150 -15.79 11.15 -33.90
CA CYS A 150 -15.85 9.93 -33.10
C CYS A 150 -14.64 9.02 -33.36
N ALA A 151 -14.20 8.89 -34.62
CA ALA A 151 -12.99 8.13 -34.97
C ALA A 151 -11.72 8.74 -34.34
N LYS A 152 -11.55 10.07 -34.43
CA LYS A 152 -10.43 10.78 -33.77
C LYS A 152 -10.46 10.61 -32.25
N ALA A 153 -11.62 10.76 -31.62
CA ALA A 153 -11.78 10.57 -30.19
C ALA A 153 -11.47 9.12 -29.76
N SER A 154 -11.93 8.12 -30.53
CA SER A 154 -11.62 6.71 -30.30
C SER A 154 -10.11 6.43 -30.42
N LEU A 155 -9.46 6.96 -31.45
CA LEU A 155 -8.01 6.84 -31.64
C LEU A 155 -7.22 7.50 -30.50
N GLN A 156 -7.64 8.69 -30.04
CA GLN A 156 -7.03 9.36 -28.89
C GLN A 156 -7.15 8.53 -27.62
N ARG A 157 -8.32 7.94 -27.33
CA ARG A 157 -8.49 7.05 -26.17
C ARG A 157 -7.57 5.83 -26.26
N HIS A 158 -7.45 5.21 -27.43
CA HIS A 158 -6.55 4.07 -27.61
C HIS A 158 -5.08 4.48 -27.46
N ARG A 159 -4.67 5.65 -27.96
CA ARG A 159 -3.32 6.19 -27.74
C ARG A 159 -3.03 6.46 -26.25
N GLN A 160 -3.98 7.07 -25.52
CA GLN A 160 -3.85 7.30 -24.09
C GLN A 160 -3.75 5.99 -23.30
N GLN A 161 -4.56 4.99 -23.64
CA GLN A 161 -4.47 3.66 -23.02
C GLN A 161 -3.10 3.01 -23.28
N LEU A 162 -2.57 3.10 -24.50
CA LEU A 162 -1.24 2.59 -24.82
C LEU A 162 -0.14 3.34 -24.08
N ALA A 163 -0.24 4.67 -23.94
CA ALA A 163 0.71 5.46 -23.15
C ALA A 163 0.70 5.07 -21.67
N LEU A 164 -0.47 4.84 -21.08
CA LEU A 164 -0.59 4.34 -19.70
C LEU A 164 -0.02 2.93 -19.54
N LEU A 165 -0.20 2.06 -20.53
CA LEU A 165 0.40 0.71 -20.53
C LEU A 165 1.91 0.77 -20.70
N GLN A 166 2.43 1.63 -21.59
CA GLN A 166 3.88 1.88 -21.73
C GLN A 166 4.48 2.39 -20.42
N GLY A 167 3.84 3.36 -19.76
CA GLY A 167 4.30 3.87 -18.46
C GLY A 167 4.23 2.84 -17.31
N ARG A 168 3.50 1.74 -17.47
CA ARG A 168 3.47 0.63 -16.50
C ARG A 168 4.52 -0.45 -16.79
N ILE A 169 5.01 -0.51 -18.02
CA ILE A 169 6.02 -1.48 -18.47
C ILE A 169 7.44 -0.88 -18.36
N THR A 170 7.56 0.44 -18.21
CA THR A 170 8.85 1.09 -17.95
C THR A 170 9.40 0.74 -16.56
N ILE A 171 10.74 0.61 -16.51
CA ILE A 171 11.52 0.19 -15.32
C ILE A 171 11.52 1.27 -14.21
N GLU A 172 11.16 2.50 -14.56
CA GLU A 172 11.26 3.67 -13.71
C GLU A 172 10.33 3.68 -12.47
N PRO A 173 9.02 3.37 -12.58
CA PRO A 173 8.15 3.23 -11.40
C PRO A 173 8.59 2.09 -10.46
N THR A 174 9.13 1.00 -10.99
CA THR A 174 9.71 -0.09 -10.18
C THR A 174 11.00 0.34 -9.48
N ALA A 175 11.88 1.06 -10.18
CA ALA A 175 13.12 1.59 -9.62
C ALA A 175 12.85 2.63 -8.51
N ARG A 176 11.86 3.53 -8.71
CA ARG A 176 11.45 4.50 -7.69
C ARG A 176 10.89 3.81 -6.44
N ARG A 177 10.06 2.78 -6.62
CA ARG A 177 9.50 2.00 -5.50
C ARG A 177 10.60 1.25 -4.73
N GLN A 178 11.58 0.67 -5.44
CA GLN A 178 12.75 0.05 -4.83
C GLN A 178 13.58 1.05 -4.00
N ARG A 179 13.81 2.28 -4.50
CA ARG A 179 14.52 3.33 -3.75
C ARG A 179 13.82 3.65 -2.43
N VAL A 180 12.51 3.90 -2.47
CA VAL A 180 11.71 4.20 -1.26
C VAL A 180 11.80 3.07 -0.23
N HIS A 181 11.68 1.81 -0.64
CA HIS A 181 11.81 0.69 0.29
C HIS A 181 13.22 0.56 0.86
N ARG A 182 14.26 0.85 0.07
CA ARG A 182 15.65 0.85 0.54
C ARG A 182 15.88 1.94 1.59
N ASP A 183 15.35 3.13 1.37
CA ASP A 183 15.45 4.25 2.31
C ASP A 183 14.70 3.95 3.63
N LEU A 184 13.53 3.31 3.55
CA LEU A 184 12.79 2.86 4.75
C LEU A 184 13.57 1.79 5.53
N LEU A 185 14.16 0.81 4.84
CA LEU A 185 14.95 -0.24 5.49
C LEU A 185 16.18 0.33 6.19
N THR A 186 16.88 1.29 5.57
CA THR A 186 18.04 1.96 6.17
C THR A 186 17.66 2.83 7.38
N ALA A 187 16.48 3.45 7.35
CA ALA A 187 15.97 4.20 8.51
C ALA A 187 15.61 3.26 9.68
N LEU A 188 14.95 2.14 9.39
CA LEU A 188 14.55 1.16 10.40
C LEU A 188 15.75 0.46 11.05
N THR A 189 16.75 0.05 10.25
CA THR A 189 18.00 -0.54 10.78
C THR A 189 18.73 0.42 11.70
N ARG A 190 18.83 1.71 11.32
CA ARG A 190 19.45 2.74 12.16
C ARG A 190 18.73 2.93 13.49
N ARG A 191 17.39 3.03 13.48
CA ARG A 191 16.59 3.16 14.71
C ARG A 191 16.69 1.91 15.58
N GLY A 192 16.72 0.72 14.98
CA GLY A 192 16.91 -0.55 15.69
C GLY A 192 18.25 -0.62 16.39
N GLY A 193 19.34 -0.25 15.71
CA GLY A 193 20.68 -0.19 16.29
C GLY A 193 20.77 0.76 17.49
N GLN A 194 20.21 1.97 17.37
CA GLN A 194 20.18 2.93 18.47
C GLN A 194 19.34 2.43 19.65
N ALA A 195 18.18 1.82 19.40
CA ALA A 195 17.34 1.26 20.46
C ALA A 195 18.05 0.12 21.21
N MET A 196 18.83 -0.72 20.50
CA MET A 196 19.60 -1.80 21.10
C MET A 196 20.73 -1.26 21.99
N LEU A 197 21.48 -0.26 21.53
CA LEU A 197 22.54 0.37 22.34
C LEU A 197 21.98 0.96 23.64
N LEU A 198 20.90 1.73 23.56
CA LEU A 198 20.22 2.29 24.73
C LEU A 198 19.69 1.20 25.67
N ARG A 199 19.24 0.06 25.13
CA ARG A 199 18.78 -1.08 25.93
C ARG A 199 19.94 -1.71 26.70
N LEU A 200 21.09 -1.91 26.06
CA LEU A 200 22.30 -2.45 26.70
C LEU A 200 22.84 -1.52 27.77
N GLU A 201 22.86 -0.20 27.53
CA GLU A 201 23.27 0.79 28.53
C GLU A 201 22.36 0.76 29.77
N ARG A 202 21.04 0.69 29.59
CA ARG A 202 20.10 0.55 30.72
C ARG A 202 20.30 -0.74 31.51
N LEU A 203 20.54 -1.86 30.83
CA LEU A 203 20.80 -3.14 31.50
C LEU A 203 22.10 -3.09 32.30
N ARG A 204 23.17 -2.51 31.74
CA ARG A 204 24.42 -2.26 32.47
C ARG A 204 24.19 -1.39 33.69
N GLY A 205 23.43 -0.30 33.55
CA GLY A 205 23.08 0.57 34.67
C GLY A 205 22.35 -0.17 35.79
N ARG A 206 21.41 -1.06 35.46
CA ARG A 206 20.70 -1.90 36.45
C ARG A 206 21.62 -2.87 37.19
N ILE A 207 22.57 -3.49 36.48
CA ILE A 207 23.56 -4.39 37.09
C ILE A 207 24.43 -3.61 38.09
N ILE A 208 24.93 -2.44 37.68
CA ILE A 208 25.76 -1.58 38.56
C ILE A 208 24.97 -1.13 39.80
N GLN A 209 23.69 -0.79 39.64
CA GLN A 209 22.83 -0.43 40.78
C GLN A 209 22.60 -1.61 41.72
N ALA A 210 22.32 -2.80 41.19
CA ALA A 210 22.14 -4.01 41.99
C ALA A 210 23.42 -4.36 42.76
N ASP A 211 24.59 -4.23 42.13
CA ASP A 211 25.88 -4.45 42.76
C ASP A 211 26.13 -3.49 43.93
N ARG A 212 25.82 -2.20 43.75
CA ARG A 212 25.91 -1.21 44.84
C ARG A 212 24.98 -1.53 46.01
N LEU A 213 23.75 -1.96 45.72
CA LEU A 213 22.80 -2.38 46.76
C LEU A 213 23.32 -3.59 47.53
N MET A 214 23.86 -4.60 46.84
CA MET A 214 24.49 -5.75 47.50
C MET A 214 25.67 -5.33 48.38
N ALA A 215 26.53 -4.43 47.89
CA ALA A 215 27.65 -3.94 48.69
C ALA A 215 27.17 -3.28 49.99
N THR A 216 26.11 -2.46 49.93
CA THR A 216 25.56 -1.80 51.13
C THR A 216 24.88 -2.74 52.13
N LEU A 217 24.27 -3.82 51.66
CA LEU A 217 23.58 -4.81 52.49
C LEU A 217 24.51 -5.93 52.98
N SER A 218 25.77 -5.96 52.53
CA SER A 218 26.75 -6.96 52.94
C SER A 218 27.32 -6.67 54.34
N HIS A 219 27.41 -7.70 55.18
CA HIS A 219 28.04 -7.59 56.51
C HIS A 219 29.52 -7.16 56.42
N LYS A 220 30.18 -7.42 55.28
CA LYS A 220 31.56 -6.98 55.01
C LYS A 220 31.71 -5.45 55.03
N ALA A 221 30.71 -4.70 54.54
CA ALA A 221 30.72 -3.25 54.61
C ALA A 221 30.54 -2.71 56.04
N VAL A 222 29.90 -3.50 56.92
CA VAL A 222 29.78 -3.19 58.35
C VAL A 222 31.11 -3.48 59.06
N LEU A 223 31.74 -4.61 58.77
CA LEU A 223 33.07 -4.94 59.29
C LEU A 223 34.13 -3.89 58.91
N ALA A 224 34.11 -3.41 57.65
CA ALA A 224 35.01 -2.36 57.16
C ALA A 224 34.82 -1.00 57.86
N ARG A 225 33.69 -0.76 58.54
CA ARG A 225 33.43 0.44 59.35
C ARG A 225 33.91 0.32 60.80
N GLY A 226 34.58 -0.76 61.16
CA GLY A 226 35.20 -0.96 62.48
C GLY A 226 34.36 -1.76 63.47
N PHE A 227 33.32 -2.45 63.01
CA PHE A 227 32.57 -3.41 63.83
C PHE A 227 33.19 -4.82 63.72
N ALA A 228 33.03 -5.63 64.77
CA ALA A 228 33.48 -7.02 64.79
C ALA A 228 32.28 -7.96 64.89
N LEU A 229 32.31 -9.06 64.14
CA LEU A 229 31.31 -10.12 64.25
C LEU A 229 31.80 -11.14 65.29
N VAL A 230 31.04 -11.30 66.38
CA VAL A 230 31.37 -12.23 67.47
C VAL A 230 30.75 -13.60 67.17
N LYS A 231 31.59 -14.65 67.15
CA LYS A 231 31.18 -16.04 66.99
C LYS A 231 31.56 -16.85 68.23
N ASP A 232 30.76 -17.87 68.54
CA ASP A 232 31.07 -18.89 69.55
C ASP A 232 32.11 -19.90 69.03
N ALA A 233 32.57 -20.81 69.89
CA ALA A 233 33.51 -21.89 69.57
C ALA A 233 33.07 -22.78 68.39
N ASP A 234 31.74 -22.91 68.19
CA ASP A 234 31.13 -23.67 67.09
C ASP A 234 30.88 -22.82 65.82
N GLY A 235 31.28 -21.54 65.81
CA GLY A 235 31.15 -20.63 64.67
C GLY A 235 29.78 -19.95 64.52
N ALA A 236 28.87 -20.13 65.48
CA ALA A 236 27.56 -19.47 65.52
C ALA A 236 27.68 -18.00 65.95
N VAL A 237 26.97 -17.09 65.27
CA VAL A 237 27.01 -15.64 65.56
C VAL A 237 26.23 -15.32 66.84
N ILE A 238 26.90 -14.70 67.81
CA ILE A 238 26.30 -14.24 69.07
C ILE A 238 25.78 -12.82 68.88
N LYS A 239 24.46 -12.61 69.11
CA LYS A 239 23.77 -11.34 68.85
C LYS A 239 23.56 -10.49 70.09
N GLN A 240 23.54 -11.08 71.29
CA GLN A 240 23.27 -10.38 72.54
C GLN A 240 24.40 -10.62 73.55
N ALA A 241 24.76 -9.58 74.30
CA ALA A 241 25.82 -9.68 75.30
C ALA A 241 25.46 -10.56 76.50
N ALA A 242 24.17 -10.82 76.74
CA ALA A 242 23.68 -11.68 77.81
C ALA A 242 23.99 -13.17 77.58
N ASP A 243 24.21 -13.56 76.33
CA ASP A 243 24.49 -14.95 75.95
C ASP A 243 25.98 -15.31 76.14
N VAL A 244 26.81 -14.35 76.57
CA VAL A 244 28.25 -14.54 76.78
C VAL A 244 28.53 -14.89 78.24
N ALA A 245 28.87 -16.15 78.50
CA ALA A 245 29.27 -16.61 79.83
C ALA A 245 30.76 -16.36 80.13
N SER A 246 31.10 -16.12 81.40
CA SER A 246 32.50 -15.95 81.84
C SER A 246 33.30 -17.24 81.63
N GLY A 247 34.39 -17.16 80.87
CA GLY A 247 35.26 -18.26 80.48
C GLY A 247 35.04 -18.78 79.06
N MET A 248 34.04 -18.27 78.33
CA MET A 248 33.71 -18.71 76.97
C MET A 248 34.74 -18.20 75.94
N ALA A 249 35.20 -19.10 75.05
CA ALA A 249 36.06 -18.76 73.93
C ALA A 249 35.22 -18.16 72.79
N LEU A 250 35.61 -16.97 72.34
CA LEU A 250 34.94 -16.18 71.32
C LEU A 250 35.88 -15.95 70.15
N SER A 251 35.39 -16.10 68.93
CA SER A 251 36.13 -15.69 67.73
C SER A 251 35.55 -14.39 67.19
N LEU A 252 36.39 -13.36 67.08
CA LEU A 252 36.04 -12.04 66.59
C LEU A 252 36.51 -11.92 65.14
N GLU A 253 35.59 -11.75 64.20
CA GLU A 253 35.91 -11.49 62.80
C GLU A 253 35.85 -9.98 62.53
N PHE A 254 37.00 -9.40 62.15
CA PHE A 254 37.15 -8.01 61.73
C PHE A 254 37.28 -7.93 60.20
N ALA A 255 37.32 -6.72 59.65
CA ALA A 255 37.51 -6.51 58.22
C ALA A 255 38.80 -7.13 57.67
N ASP A 256 39.86 -7.12 58.48
CA ASP A 256 41.23 -7.48 58.06
C ASP A 256 41.66 -8.87 58.56
N GLY A 257 40.83 -9.58 59.33
CA GLY A 257 41.16 -10.91 59.86
C GLY A 257 40.35 -11.33 61.09
N THR A 258 40.63 -12.53 61.60
CA THR A 258 40.00 -13.10 62.80
C THR A 258 40.92 -13.03 64.01
N ALA A 259 40.39 -12.76 65.19
CA ALA A 259 41.12 -12.79 66.45
C ALA A 259 40.33 -13.55 67.51
N ASP A 260 41.02 -14.37 68.30
CA ASP A 260 40.40 -15.14 69.37
C ASP A 260 40.41 -14.33 70.68
N ALA A 261 39.31 -14.42 71.43
CA ALA A 261 39.09 -13.72 72.69
C ALA A 261 38.45 -14.67 73.71
N VAL A 262 38.64 -14.42 75.00
CA VAL A 262 37.97 -15.17 76.08
C VAL A 262 37.19 -14.19 76.94
N ALA A 263 35.91 -14.47 77.19
CA ALA A 263 35.06 -13.61 78.01
C ALA A 263 35.44 -13.72 79.49
N THR A 264 35.65 -12.60 80.19
CA THR A 264 35.95 -12.59 81.64
C THR A 264 34.96 -11.67 82.37
N SER A 265 34.31 -12.16 83.43
CA SER A 265 33.40 -11.35 84.26
C SER A 265 34.15 -10.54 85.33
N GLY A 266 33.94 -9.21 85.34
CA GLY A 266 34.25 -8.32 86.48
C GLY A 266 35.71 -7.86 86.65
N ALA A 267 35.96 -6.59 86.29
CA ALA A 267 37.03 -5.72 86.79
C ALA A 267 38.43 -6.33 87.03
N ALA A 268 39.20 -6.53 85.96
CA ALA A 268 40.65 -6.43 86.02
C ALA A 268 41.17 -5.80 84.72
N ARG A 269 41.67 -4.56 84.80
CA ARG A 269 42.36 -3.87 83.71
C ARG A 269 43.75 -4.51 83.59
N PRO A 270 44.09 -5.26 82.53
CA PRO A 270 45.45 -5.76 82.36
C PRO A 270 46.36 -4.57 82.02
N LYS A 271 47.54 -4.53 82.67
CA LYS A 271 48.61 -3.55 82.45
C LYS A 271 48.95 -3.48 80.95
N PRO A 272 49.08 -2.30 80.31
CA PRO A 272 49.40 -2.25 78.89
C PRO A 272 50.79 -2.85 78.65
N ALA A 273 50.84 -3.94 77.89
CA ALA A 273 52.08 -4.42 77.31
C ALA A 273 52.61 -3.36 76.31
N ALA A 274 53.91 -3.11 76.36
CA ALA A 274 54.59 -2.07 75.59
C ALA A 274 54.29 -2.19 74.09
N ARG A 275 53.85 -1.07 73.50
CA ARG A 275 53.67 -0.94 72.05
C ARG A 275 55.06 -0.79 71.42
N PRO A 276 55.46 -1.65 70.46
CA PRO A 276 56.68 -1.43 69.69
C PRO A 276 56.55 -0.14 68.85
N ALA A 277 57.67 0.58 68.73
CA ALA A 277 57.78 1.90 68.14
C ALA A 277 57.12 2.00 66.75
N ALA A 278 56.29 3.03 66.56
CA ALA A 278 55.77 3.41 65.26
C ALA A 278 56.94 3.84 64.34
N LYS A 279 57.11 3.14 63.21
CA LYS A 279 57.92 3.66 62.11
C LYS A 279 57.23 4.89 61.52
N ALA A 280 57.99 5.97 61.38
CA ALA A 280 57.56 7.23 60.80
C ALA A 280 56.95 7.02 59.40
N PRO A 281 55.90 7.78 59.02
CA PRO A 281 55.41 7.78 57.65
C PRO A 281 56.44 8.44 56.73
N VAL A 282 56.91 7.68 55.74
CA VAL A 282 57.67 8.20 54.61
C VAL A 282 56.75 9.12 53.82
N ALA A 283 57.10 10.41 53.77
CA ALA A 283 56.50 11.37 52.86
C ALA A 283 56.69 10.88 51.42
N LYS A 284 55.59 10.56 50.73
CA LYS A 284 55.58 10.53 49.27
C LYS A 284 55.03 11.85 48.75
N THR A 285 55.94 12.52 48.07
CA THR A 285 55.87 13.69 47.21
C THR A 285 54.54 13.80 46.45
N ARG A 286 53.92 15.00 46.54
CA ARG A 286 53.00 15.51 45.52
C ARG A 286 53.84 15.86 44.29
N GLU A 287 53.57 15.24 43.15
CA GLU A 287 53.95 15.79 41.84
C GLU A 287 52.77 16.53 41.21
N PRO A 288 53.03 17.67 40.53
CA PRO A 288 52.02 18.56 40.01
C PRO A 288 51.41 18.03 38.71
N GLY A 289 50.20 18.51 38.42
CA GLY A 289 49.31 18.00 37.39
C GLY A 289 49.84 18.04 35.96
N ASN A 290 49.17 17.25 35.12
CA ASN A 290 49.25 17.39 33.69
C ASN A 290 47.83 17.48 33.13
N GLN A 291 47.37 18.71 32.91
CA GLN A 291 46.17 19.01 32.14
C GLN A 291 46.48 18.69 30.67
N GLY A 292 45.97 17.55 30.19
CA GLY A 292 46.03 17.20 28.78
C GLY A 292 45.07 18.06 27.96
N SER A 293 45.65 18.87 27.09
CA SER A 293 45.02 19.68 26.04
C SER A 293 44.20 18.83 25.07
N LEU A 294 42.99 19.31 24.76
CA LEU A 294 42.23 18.88 23.59
C LEU A 294 42.97 19.29 22.30
N PHE A 295 43.28 18.30 21.47
CA PHE A 295 43.37 18.41 20.02
C PHE A 295 42.51 17.29 19.42
#